data_AF-A0A8T4I692-F1
#
_entry.id   AF-A0A8T4I692-F1
#
_cell.length_a   1.000
_cell.length_b   1.000
_cell.length_c   1.000
_cell.angle_alpha   90.00
_cell.angle_beta   90.00
_cell.angle_gamma   90.00
#
_symmetry.space_group_name_H-M   'P 1'
#
loop_
_entity.id
_entity.type
_entity.pdbx_description
1 polymer ?
#
loop_
_entity_poly.entity_id
_entity_poly.type
_entity_poly.pdbx_seq_one_letter_code
_entity_poly.pdbx_strand_id
1 'polypeptide(L)' 'GFRLDRSLVDIDVYDSTRGGAIGLAATIRGLLMTELRGSGTSPAVVSAVATVSAPAIRPYENTELRRCGAT' A
#
# COMPACT_ATOMS: atom_id res chain seq x y z
N GLY A 1 11.07 14.85 -24.27
CA GLY A 1 10.63 15.07 -22.88
C GLY A 1 10.66 13.75 -22.12
N PHE A 2 10.77 13.79 -20.79
CA PHE A 2 10.67 12.58 -19.97
C PHE A 2 9.23 12.04 -19.99
N ARG A 3 9.07 10.71 -20.06
CA ARG A 3 7.76 10.07 -19.91
C ARG A 3 7.48 9.89 -18.42
N LEU A 4 6.34 10.39 -17.96
CA LEU A 4 5.86 10.22 -16.60
C LEU A 4 4.64 9.31 -16.64
N ASP A 5 4.66 8.25 -15.84
CA ASP A 5 3.51 7.40 -15.58
C ASP A 5 3.08 7.55 -14.12
N ARG A 6 1.78 7.40 -13.86
CA ARG A 6 1.20 7.45 -12.53
C ARG A 6 0.27 6.27 -12.35
N SER A 7 0.78 5.21 -11.76
CA SER A 7 0.00 4.04 -11.38
C SER A 7 -0.75 4.29 -10.06
N LEU A 8 -1.99 3.80 -9.99
CA LEU A 8 -2.73 3.64 -8.73
C LEU A 8 -2.59 2.18 -8.30
N VAL A 9 -2.19 1.96 -7.04
CA VAL A 9 -1.95 0.62 -6.50
C VAL A 9 -2.81 0.45 -5.26
N ASP A 10 -3.76 -0.47 -5.33
CA ASP A 10 -4.56 -0.83 -4.16
C ASP A 10 -3.83 -1.90 -3.35
N ILE A 11 -3.86 -1.73 -2.02
CA ILE A 11 -3.28 -2.66 -1.07
C ILE A 11 -4.38 -3.12 -0.13
N ASP A 12 -4.65 -4.43 -0.17
CA ASP A 12 -5.48 -5.11 0.81
C ASP A 12 -4.59 -6.03 1.66
N VAL A 13 -4.62 -5.81 2.98
CA VAL A 13 -3.98 -6.70 3.96
C VAL A 13 -5.01 -7.44 4.78
N TYR A 14 -4.65 -8.65 5.18
CA TYR A 14 -5.51 -9.56 5.92
C TYR A 14 -4.78 -10.06 7.15
N ASP A 15 -5.46 -10.05 8.29
CA ASP A 15 -4.98 -10.60 9.55
C ASP A 15 -6.16 -11.17 10.34
N SER A 16 -5.93 -12.11 11.25
CA SER A 16 -7.00 -12.66 12.09
C SER A 16 -7.58 -11.62 13.07
N THR A 17 -6.85 -10.55 13.34
CA THR A 17 -7.24 -9.47 14.23
C THR A 17 -7.31 -8.13 13.50
N ARG A 18 -8.19 -7.23 13.98
CA ARG A 18 -8.28 -5.86 13.46
C ARG A 18 -6.97 -5.09 13.67
N GLY A 19 -6.34 -5.28 14.84
CA GLY A 19 -5.08 -4.63 15.19
C GLY A 19 -3.93 -5.07 14.30
N GLY A 20 -3.80 -6.37 14.05
CA GLY A 20 -2.78 -6.91 13.16
C GLY A 20 -2.93 -6.42 11.73
N ALA A 21 -4.15 -6.37 11.19
CA ALA A 21 -4.41 -5.84 9.85
C ALA A 21 -4.02 -4.35 9.74
N ILE A 22 -4.36 -3.52 10.74
CA ILE A 22 -3.96 -2.11 10.77
C ILE A 22 -2.45 -1.96 10.87
N GLY A 23 -1.82 -2.75 11.75
CA GLY A 23 -0.37 -2.75 11.94
C GLY A 23 0.37 -3.11 10.66
N LEU A 24 -0.06 -4.17 9.97
CA LEU A 24 0.54 -4.59 8.71
C LEU A 24 0.37 -3.53 7.60
N ALA A 25 -0.81 -2.92 7.50
CA ALA A 25 -1.04 -1.83 6.55
C ALA A 25 -0.14 -0.61 6.83
N ALA A 26 0.06 -0.26 8.11
CA ALA A 26 0.94 0.83 8.51
C ALA A 26 2.41 0.53 8.16
N THR A 27 2.87 -0.70 8.40
CA THR A 27 4.23 -1.15 8.04
C THR A 27 4.45 -1.06 6.53
N ILE A 28 3.54 -1.61 5.72
CA ILE A 28 3.64 -1.56 4.26
C ILE A 28 3.66 -0.11 3.78
N ARG A 29 2.76 0.75 4.28
CA ARG A 29 2.77 2.17 3.94
C ARG A 29 4.11 2.82 4.27
N GLY A 30 4.68 2.54 5.45
CA GLY A 30 6.00 3.03 5.84
C GLY A 30 7.06 2.66 4.79
N LEU A 31 7.16 1.37 4.47
CA LEU A 31 8.11 0.86 3.46
C LEU A 31 7.92 1.51 2.09
N LEU A 32 6.67 1.68 1.62
CA LEU A 32 6.41 2.33 0.34
C LEU A 32 6.88 3.78 0.31
N MET A 33 6.67 4.53 1.40
CA MET A 33 7.00 5.94 1.47
C MET A 33 8.51 6.18 1.67
N THR A 34 9.25 5.23 2.26
CA THR A 34 10.68 5.38 2.56
C THR A 34 11.60 4.64 1.60
N GLU A 35 11.23 3.46 1.11
CA GLU A 35 12.14 2.58 0.37
C GLU A 35 12.00 2.67 -1.15
N LEU A 36 10.80 2.99 -1.66
CA LEU A 36 10.59 2.96 -3.11
C LEU A 36 11.16 4.18 -3.83
N ARG A 37 11.23 5.35 -3.20
CA ARG A 37 11.70 6.55 -3.88
C ARG A 37 13.17 6.40 -4.30
N GLY A 38 13.45 6.56 -5.58
CA GLY A 38 14.79 6.37 -6.16
C GLY A 38 15.10 4.92 -6.52
N SER A 39 14.27 3.95 -6.10
CA SER A 39 14.33 2.59 -6.63
C SER A 39 13.90 2.56 -8.09
N GLY A 40 14.36 1.56 -8.84
CA GLY A 40 14.04 1.47 -10.26
C GLY A 40 14.36 0.13 -10.88
N THR A 41 13.85 -0.02 -12.09
CA THR A 41 14.24 -1.05 -13.06
C THR A 41 15.17 -0.42 -14.10
N SER A 42 15.68 -1.20 -15.05
CA SER A 42 16.50 -0.65 -16.15
C SER A 42 15.82 0.50 -16.92
N PRO A 43 14.51 0.45 -17.24
CA PRO A 43 13.85 1.54 -17.98
C PRO A 43 13.17 2.62 -17.13
N ALA A 44 13.00 2.44 -15.81
CA ALA A 44 12.14 3.33 -15.02
C ALA A 44 12.61 3.48 -13.56
N VAL A 45 12.41 4.68 -13.00
CA VAL A 45 12.68 5.00 -11.60
C VAL A 45 11.41 5.54 -10.94
N VAL A 46 11.16 5.12 -9.71
CA VAL A 46 10.08 5.66 -8.89
C VAL A 46 10.54 7.01 -8.31
N SER A 47 9.95 8.09 -8.79
CA SER A 47 10.32 9.45 -8.37
C SER A 47 9.61 9.91 -7.10
N ALA A 48 8.38 9.42 -6.87
CA ALA A 48 7.54 9.77 -5.73
C ALA A 48 6.50 8.68 -5.46
N VAL A 49 6.09 8.58 -4.19
CA VAL A 49 4.97 7.75 -3.72
C VAL A 49 4.11 8.62 -2.81
N ALA A 50 2.80 8.45 -2.88
CA ALA A 50 1.85 9.17 -2.04
C ALA A 50 0.66 8.26 -1.70
N THR A 51 0.13 8.41 -0.50
CA THR A 51 -1.14 7.80 -0.10
C THR A 51 -2.29 8.61 -0.70
N VAL A 52 -3.14 7.97 -1.50
CA VAL A 52 -4.37 8.54 -2.07
C VAL A 52 -5.56 8.28 -1.14
N SER A 53 -5.66 7.08 -0.59
CA SER A 53 -6.67 6.69 0.41
C SER A 53 -5.99 6.02 1.60
N ALA A 54 -6.21 6.59 2.79
CA ALA A 54 -5.54 6.10 4.00
C ALA A 54 -6.00 4.68 4.39
N PRO A 55 -5.12 3.85 4.98
CA PRO A 55 -5.47 2.53 5.47
C PRO A 55 -6.68 2.56 6.39
N ALA A 56 -7.71 1.80 6.05
CA ALA A 56 -8.89 1.67 6.87
C ALA A 56 -9.54 0.29 6.72
N ILE A 57 -10.18 -0.15 7.79
CA ILE A 57 -10.87 -1.44 7.82
C ILE A 57 -12.00 -1.46 6.79
N ARG A 58 -12.14 -2.59 6.11
CA ARG A 58 -13.18 -2.86 5.12
C ARG A 58 -13.92 -4.15 5.48
N PRO A 59 -15.23 -4.25 5.21
CA PRO A 59 -15.95 -5.52 5.28
C PRO A 59 -15.26 -6.59 4.43
N TYR A 60 -15.30 -7.82 4.90
CA TYR A 60 -14.78 -8.99 4.21
C TYR A 60 -15.60 -10.23 4.56
N GLU A 61 -15.76 -11.13 3.60
CA GLU A 61 -16.65 -12.28 3.73
C GLU A 61 -16.12 -13.35 4.70
N ASN A 62 -14.80 -13.56 4.73
CA ASN A 62 -14.20 -14.51 5.66
C ASN A 62 -14.20 -13.92 7.07
N THR A 63 -15.01 -14.48 7.96
CA THR A 63 -15.18 -14.03 9.33
C THR A 63 -13.95 -14.29 10.23
N GLU A 64 -13.04 -15.16 9.81
CA GLU A 64 -11.77 -15.42 10.50
C GLU A 64 -10.72 -14.34 10.23
N LEU A 65 -10.93 -13.50 9.20
CA LEU A 65 -9.99 -12.47 8.78
C LEU A 65 -10.58 -11.07 8.89
N ARG A 66 -9.70 -10.08 8.98
CA ARG A 66 -10.00 -8.65 8.97
C ARG A 66 -9.19 -8.01 7.86
N ARG A 67 -9.89 -7.34 6.94
CA ARG A 67 -9.28 -6.64 5.81
C ARG A 67 -9.06 -5.17 6.12
N CYS A 68 -7.86 -4.68 5.84
CA CYS A 68 -7.54 -3.25 5.82
C CYS A 68 -7.11 -2.87 4.40
N GLY A 69 -7.80 -1.90 3.80
CA GLY A 69 -7.57 -1.46 2.42
C GLY A 69 -7.04 -0.03 2.35
N ALA A 70 -6.18 0.25 1.37
CA ALA A 70 -5.59 1.55 1.09
C ALA A 70 -5.24 1.71 -0.40
N THR A 71 -4.99 2.96 -0.83
CA THR A 71 -4.46 3.32 -2.16
C THR A 71 -3.40 4.40 -2.02
#